data_AF-A0A497PDL8-F1
#
_entry.id   AF-A0A497PDL8-F1
#
_cell.length_a   1.000
_cell.length_b   1.000
_cell.length_c   1.000
_cell.angle_alpha   90.00
_cell.angle_beta   90.00
_cell.angle_gamma   90.00
#
_symmetry.space_group_name_H-M   'P 1'
#
loop_
_entity.id
_entity.type
_entity.pdbx_description
1 polymer ?
#
loop_
_entity_poly.entity_id
_entity_poly.type
_entity_poly.pdbx_seq_one_letter_code
_entity_poly.pdbx_strand_id
1 'polypeptide(L)'
;MSQAPIPPQLQEQLVRLQQLQQTYQVIMSQRQQLDREQLEVNRALGELEKMSDKDIVYKSLGAILAKSTRKKLIEELTERKELLDMRIKVITKQQSRTEQQLKELQQRVQQRLNPTS
;
A
#
# COMPACT_ATOMS: atom_id res chain seq x y z
N MET A 1 31.71 24.33 -23.02
CA MET A 1 30.37 24.88 -23.27
C MET A 1 29.65 24.96 -21.93
N SER A 2 29.53 26.17 -21.39
CA SER A 2 28.91 26.41 -20.10
C SER A 2 27.45 25.96 -20.16
N GLN A 3 27.06 24.96 -19.38
CA GLN A 3 25.65 24.61 -19.21
C GLN A 3 24.95 25.88 -18.70
N ALA A 4 23.99 26.39 -19.47
CA ALA A 4 23.15 27.48 -19.01
C ALA A 4 22.51 27.05 -17.68
N PRO A 5 22.51 27.90 -16.64
CA PRO A 5 21.93 27.55 -15.35
C PRO A 5 20.47 27.12 -15.55
N ILE A 6 20.09 26.02 -14.89
CA ILE A 6 18.71 25.50 -14.92
C ILE A 6 17.75 26.64 -14.54
N PRO A 7 16.71 26.91 -15.35
CA PRO A 7 15.74 27.95 -15.00
C PRO A 7 15.12 27.69 -13.62
N PRO A 8 14.91 28.71 -12.77
CA PRO A 8 14.36 28.52 -11.42
C PRO A 8 13.05 27.73 -11.39
N GLN A 9 12.19 27.96 -12.37
CA GLN A 9 10.92 27.24 -12.54
C GLN A 9 11.12 25.73 -12.79
N LEU A 10 12.17 25.34 -13.52
CA LEU A 10 12.50 23.93 -13.75
C LEU A 10 13.09 23.31 -12.47
N GLN A 11 13.85 24.07 -11.69
CA GLN A 11 14.37 23.61 -10.40
C GLN A 11 13.25 23.30 -9.40
N GLU A 12 12.23 24.17 -9.28
CA GLU A 12 11.04 23.91 -8.45
C GLU A 12 10.30 22.64 -8.87
N GLN A 13 10.19 22.40 -10.18
CA GLN A 13 9.55 21.19 -10.69
C GLN A 13 10.31 19.91 -10.39
N LEU A 14 11.65 19.96 -10.44
CA LEU A 14 12.50 18.83 -10.05
C LEU A 14 12.34 18.50 -8.57
N VAL A 15 12.29 19.52 -7.69
CA VAL A 15 12.02 19.32 -6.26
C VAL A 15 10.65 18.69 -6.05
N ARG A 16 9.61 19.21 -6.73
CA ARG A 16 8.26 18.63 -6.64
C ARG A 16 8.20 17.21 -7.16
N LEU A 17 8.96 16.90 -8.22
CA LEU A 17 9.07 15.55 -8.77
C LEU A 17 9.67 14.60 -7.74
N GLN A 18 10.78 15.00 -7.10
CA GLN A 18 11.42 14.20 -6.06
C GLN A 18 10.48 13.95 -4.86
N GLN A 19 9.74 14.97 -4.42
CA GLN A 19 8.75 14.83 -3.34
C GLN A 19 7.63 13.84 -3.69
N LEU A 20 7.12 13.91 -4.94
CA LEU A 20 6.12 12.96 -5.43
C LEU A 20 6.66 11.54 -5.52
N GLN A 21 7.92 11.35 -5.95
CA GLN A 21 8.57 10.04 -5.94
C GLN A 21 8.66 9.47 -4.53
N GLN A 22 9.11 10.27 -3.56
CA GLN A 22 9.19 9.83 -2.15
C GLN A 22 7.81 9.45 -1.61
N THR A 23 6.79 10.26 -1.91
CA THR A 23 5.40 9.99 -1.51
C THR A 23 4.89 8.69 -2.12
N TYR A 24 5.16 8.44 -3.40
CA TYR A 24 4.79 7.20 -4.08
C TYR A 24 5.45 5.98 -3.42
N GLN A 25 6.74 6.06 -3.08
CA GLN A 25 7.44 4.97 -2.38
C GLN A 25 6.81 4.64 -1.02
N VAL A 26 6.41 5.65 -0.25
CA VAL A 26 5.71 5.44 1.03
C VAL A 26 4.36 4.75 0.81
N ILE A 27 3.58 5.19 -0.18
CA ILE A 27 2.28 4.57 -0.52
C ILE A 27 2.47 3.09 -0.93
N MET A 28 3.49 2.80 -1.74
CA MET A 28 3.83 1.43 -2.15
C MET A 28 4.14 0.53 -0.95
N SER A 29 4.97 1.02 -0.01
CA SER A 29 5.31 0.28 1.20
C SER A 29 4.08 0.01 2.08
N GLN A 30 3.20 1.02 2.25
CA GLN A 30 1.96 0.88 3.01
C GLN A 30 1.02 -0.14 2.36
N ARG A 31 0.85 -0.09 1.04
CA ARG A 31 0.06 -1.08 0.30
C ARG A 31 0.60 -2.49 0.50
N GLN A 32 1.91 -2.68 0.34
CA GLN A 32 2.54 -3.99 0.50
C GLN A 32 2.33 -4.56 1.90
N GLN A 33 2.32 -3.71 2.94
CA GLN A 33 2.02 -4.13 4.30
C GLN A 33 0.57 -4.62 4.44
N LEU A 34 -0.39 -3.89 3.88
CA LEU A 34 -1.80 -4.28 3.90
C LEU A 34 -2.05 -5.58 3.13
N ASP A 35 -1.43 -5.74 1.97
CA ASP A 35 -1.55 -6.95 1.14
C ASP A 35 -1.00 -8.19 1.88
N ARG A 36 0.10 -8.04 2.63
CA ARG A 36 0.63 -9.13 3.49
C ARG A 36 -0.33 -9.48 4.62
N GLU A 37 -0.87 -8.49 5.32
CA GLU A 37 -1.82 -8.72 6.41
C GLU A 37 -3.10 -9.40 5.90
N GLN A 38 -3.62 -8.97 4.75
CA GLN A 38 -4.79 -9.58 4.11
C GLN A 38 -4.52 -11.04 3.72
N LEU A 39 -3.33 -11.35 3.19
CA LEU A 39 -2.92 -12.71 2.85
C LEU A 39 -2.88 -13.62 4.10
N GLU A 40 -2.35 -13.11 5.21
CA GLU A 40 -2.33 -13.84 6.49
C GLU A 40 -3.74 -14.12 7.01
N VAL A 41 -4.63 -13.12 6.98
CA VAL A 41 -6.04 -13.26 7.38
C VAL A 41 -6.75 -14.29 6.51
N ASN A 42 -6.59 -14.22 5.18
CA ASN A 42 -7.19 -15.17 4.25
C ASN A 42 -6.71 -16.61 4.49
N ARG A 43 -5.41 -16.79 4.79
CA ARG A 43 -4.86 -18.11 5.15
C ARG A 43 -5.46 -18.63 6.45
N ALA A 44 -5.52 -17.78 7.49
CA ALA A 44 -6.10 -18.17 8.77
C ALA A 44 -7.58 -18.57 8.64
N LEU A 45 -8.37 -17.81 7.88
CA LEU A 45 -9.76 -18.16 7.55
C LEU A 45 -9.84 -19.52 6.83
N GLY A 46 -9.03 -19.71 5.78
CA GLY A 46 -9.03 -20.95 5.01
C GLY A 46 -8.63 -22.18 5.82
N GLU A 47 -7.75 -22.05 6.80
CA GLU A 47 -7.43 -23.15 7.73
C GLU A 47 -8.55 -23.38 8.74
N LEU A 48 -9.12 -22.32 9.34
CA LEU A 48 -10.24 -22.45 10.26
C LEU A 48 -11.48 -23.08 9.60
N GLU A 49 -11.75 -22.80 8.32
CA GLU A 49 -12.85 -23.40 7.58
C GLU A 49 -12.73 -24.93 7.46
N LYS A 50 -11.51 -25.47 7.43
CA LYS A 50 -11.25 -26.92 7.34
C LYS A 50 -11.33 -27.64 8.69
N MET A 51 -11.28 -26.92 9.80
CA MET A 51 -11.30 -27.49 11.15
C MET A 51 -12.70 -27.91 11.60
N SER A 52 -12.79 -28.85 12.52
CA SER A 52 -14.02 -29.23 13.20
C SER A 52 -14.34 -28.26 14.35
N ASP A 53 -15.62 -28.13 14.71
CA ASP A 53 -16.02 -27.32 15.87
C ASP A 53 -15.53 -27.89 17.22
N LYS A 54 -15.10 -29.15 17.24
CA LYS A 54 -14.49 -29.79 18.42
C LYS A 54 -13.01 -29.48 18.58
N ASP A 55 -12.37 -28.97 17.53
CA ASP A 55 -10.94 -28.69 17.56
C ASP A 55 -10.65 -27.47 18.44
N ILE A 56 -9.58 -27.55 19.21
CA ILE A 56 -9.19 -26.46 20.10
C ILE A 56 -8.39 -25.45 19.30
N VAL A 57 -8.87 -24.21 19.29
CA VAL A 57 -8.19 -23.08 18.63
C VAL A 57 -7.77 -22.03 19.65
N TYR A 58 -6.63 -21.40 19.38
CA TYR A 58 -6.08 -20.33 20.19
C TYR A 58 -5.82 -19.11 19.30
N LYS A 59 -6.04 -17.91 19.84
CA LYS A 59 -5.57 -16.66 19.24
C LYS A 59 -4.36 -16.12 19.96
N SER A 60 -3.41 -15.58 19.19
CA SER A 60 -2.26 -14.86 19.74
C SER A 60 -2.68 -13.46 20.20
N LEU A 61 -2.26 -13.10 21.42
CA LEU A 61 -2.40 -11.77 22.01
C LEU A 61 -1.02 -11.32 22.50
N GLY A 62 -0.14 -10.98 21.55
CA GLY A 62 1.25 -10.63 21.85
C GLY A 62 2.03 -11.86 22.34
N ALA A 63 2.46 -11.84 23.60
CA ALA A 63 3.26 -12.92 24.19
C ALA A 63 2.43 -14.10 24.73
N ILE A 64 1.09 -14.02 24.70
CA ILE A 64 0.21 -15.06 25.24
C ILE A 64 -0.73 -15.62 24.18
N LEU A 65 -1.21 -16.85 24.42
CA LEU A 65 -2.25 -17.50 23.63
C LEU A 65 -3.55 -17.57 24.43
N ALA A 66 -4.64 -17.09 23.86
CA ALA A 66 -5.97 -17.16 24.47
C ALA A 66 -6.83 -18.17 23.73
N LYS A 67 -7.43 -19.12 24.48
CA LYS A 67 -8.38 -20.10 23.91
C LYS A 67 -9.60 -19.37 23.33
N SER A 68 -10.04 -19.78 22.15
CA SER A 68 -11.23 -19.25 21.48
C SER A 68 -12.06 -20.38 20.87
N THR A 69 -13.14 -20.04 20.19
CA THR A 69 -13.92 -20.98 19.37
C THR A 69 -13.66 -20.70 17.90
N ARG A 70 -13.75 -21.76 17.07
CA ARG A 70 -13.64 -21.65 15.60
C ARG A 70 -14.57 -20.57 15.05
N LYS A 71 -15.86 -20.64 15.42
CA LYS A 71 -16.88 -19.69 15.00
C LYS A 71 -16.53 -18.24 15.31
N LYS A 72 -16.08 -17.97 16.55
CA LYS A 72 -15.70 -16.61 16.98
C LYS A 72 -14.49 -16.09 16.22
N LEU A 73 -13.49 -16.94 15.95
CA LEU A 73 -12.32 -16.53 15.17
C LEU A 73 -12.65 -16.27 13.70
N ILE A 74 -13.56 -17.05 13.11
CA ILE A 74 -14.03 -16.80 11.74
C ILE A 74 -14.73 -15.43 11.66
N GLU A 75 -15.61 -15.11 12.61
CA GLU A 75 -16.28 -13.81 12.70
C GLU A 75 -15.26 -12.66 12.85
N GLU A 76 -14.38 -12.73 13.85
CA GLU A 76 -13.34 -11.71 14.10
C GLU A 76 -12.43 -11.49 12.87
N LEU A 77 -12.01 -12.57 12.19
CA LEU A 77 -11.14 -12.49 11.02
C LEU A 77 -11.88 -12.00 9.76
N THR A 78 -13.18 -12.31 9.63
CA THR A 78 -14.01 -11.83 8.51
C THR A 78 -14.19 -10.32 8.61
N GLU A 79 -14.55 -9.80 9.79
CA GLU A 79 -14.63 -8.35 10.03
C GLU A 79 -13.29 -7.66 9.74
N ARG A 80 -12.17 -8.25 10.20
CA ARG A 80 -10.84 -7.73 9.91
C ARG A 80 -10.53 -7.72 8.42
N LYS A 81 -10.92 -8.78 7.69
CA LYS A 81 -10.76 -8.86 6.24
C LYS A 81 -11.52 -7.73 5.53
N GLU A 82 -12.77 -7.47 5.90
CA GLU A 82 -13.57 -6.39 5.32
C GLU A 82 -12.93 -5.01 5.55
N LEU A 83 -12.41 -4.77 6.76
CA LEU A 83 -11.66 -3.54 7.06
C LEU A 83 -10.39 -3.42 6.21
N LEU A 84 -9.66 -4.50 6.02
CA LEU A 84 -8.46 -4.54 5.16
C LEU A 84 -8.81 -4.29 3.70
N ASP A 85 -9.88 -4.90 3.18
CA ASP A 85 -10.37 -4.72 1.81
C ASP A 85 -10.69 -3.25 1.53
N MET A 86 -11.36 -2.57 2.49
CA MET A 86 -11.63 -1.13 2.40
C MET A 86 -10.35 -0.29 2.38
N ARG A 87 -9.39 -0.58 3.28
CA ARG A 87 -8.10 0.14 3.33
C ARG A 87 -7.30 -0.05 2.04
N ILE A 88 -7.23 -1.27 1.53
CA ILE A 88 -6.56 -1.61 0.27
C ILE A 88 -7.20 -0.86 -0.91
N LYS A 89 -8.54 -0.78 -0.94
CA LYS A 89 -9.25 0.00 -1.97
C LYS A 89 -8.90 1.48 -1.92
N VAL A 90 -8.75 2.06 -0.73
CA VAL A 90 -8.35 3.47 -0.56
C VAL A 90 -6.90 3.69 -0.99
N ILE A 91 -5.96 2.90 -0.48
CA ILE A 91 -4.52 3.08 -0.80
C ILE A 91 -4.25 2.82 -2.29
N THR A 92 -4.97 1.91 -2.93
CA THR A 92 -4.86 1.64 -4.38
C THR A 92 -5.29 2.85 -5.20
N LYS A 93 -6.37 3.53 -4.81
CA LYS A 93 -6.80 4.79 -5.46
C LYS A 93 -5.77 5.89 -5.26
N GLN A 94 -5.18 6.00 -4.07
CA GLN A 94 -4.13 6.96 -3.78
C GLN A 94 -2.89 6.71 -4.64
N GLN A 95 -2.43 5.45 -4.71
CA GLN A 95 -1.31 5.03 -5.54
C GLN A 95 -1.53 5.39 -7.01
N SER A 96 -2.70 5.05 -7.58
CA SER A 96 -3.00 5.33 -8.99
C SER A 96 -2.99 6.83 -9.30
N ARG A 97 -3.57 7.66 -8.42
CA ARG A 97 -3.53 9.13 -8.56
C ARG A 97 -2.11 9.68 -8.49
N THR A 98 -1.32 9.24 -7.52
CA THR A 98 0.08 9.68 -7.36
C THR A 98 0.95 9.23 -8.53
N GLU A 99 0.74 8.03 -9.05
CA GLU A 99 1.43 7.52 -10.24
C GLU A 99 1.12 8.37 -11.48
N GLN A 100 -0.16 8.73 -11.68
CA GLN A 100 -0.55 9.59 -12.78
C GLN A 100 0.10 10.98 -12.66
N GLN A 101 0.04 11.60 -11.49
CA GLN A 101 0.69 12.89 -11.24
C GLN A 101 2.20 12.84 -11.48
N LEU A 102 2.84 11.72 -11.10
CA LEU A 102 4.26 11.48 -11.33
C LEU A 102 4.56 11.44 -12.82
N LYS A 103 3.82 10.65 -13.60
CA LYS A 103 3.99 10.54 -15.08
C LYS A 103 3.81 11.89 -15.77
N GLU A 104 2.76 12.63 -15.42
CA GLU A 104 2.50 13.95 -16.00
C GLU A 104 3.59 14.98 -15.66
N LEU A 105 4.14 14.94 -14.45
CA LEU A 105 5.22 15.85 -14.07
C LEU A 105 6.54 15.45 -14.73
N GLN A 106 6.85 14.16 -14.81
CA GLN A 106 8.02 13.63 -15.53
C GLN A 106 8.00 14.07 -17.00
N GLN A 107 6.87 13.91 -17.69
CA GLN A 107 6.73 14.35 -19.09
C GLN A 107 6.97 15.86 -19.24
N ARG A 108 6.37 16.69 -18.37
CA ARG A 108 6.56 18.15 -18.39
C ARG A 108 7.99 18.60 -18.12
N VAL A 109 8.70 17.90 -17.23
CA VAL A 109 10.12 18.15 -16.94
C VAL A 109 10.97 17.73 -18.13
N GLN A 110 10.71 16.55 -18.72
CA GLN A 110 11.46 16.05 -19.88
C GLN A 110 11.33 16.95 -21.10
N GLN A 111 10.12 17.45 -21.39
CA GLN A 111 9.88 18.41 -22.49
C GLN A 111 10.67 19.71 -22.32
N ARG A 112 10.83 20.18 -21.09
CA ARG A 112 11.60 21.41 -20.80
C ARG A 112 13.11 21.21 -20.80
N LEU A 113 13.58 20.00 -20.50
CA LEU A 113 14.99 19.63 -20.59
C LEU A 113 15.42 19.41 -22.04
N ASN A 114 14.53 18.90 -22.90
CA ASN A 114 14.76 18.70 -24.33
C ASN A 114 13.75 19.51 -25.18
N PRO A 115 13.84 20.85 -25.23
CA PRO A 115 12.90 21.67 -25.99
C PRO A 115 13.08 21.56 -27.52
N THR A 116 14.06 20.81 -28.01
CA THR A 116 14.42 20.69 -29.44
C THR A 116 14.40 19.23 -29.89
N SER A 117 13.23 18.78 -30.32
CA SER A 117 13.00 17.76 -31.34
C SER A 117 11.76 18.16 -32.13
#